data_AF-A0A9W3F416-F1
#
_entry.id   AF-A0A9W3F416-F1
#
_cell.length_a   1.000
_cell.length_b   1.000
_cell.length_c   1.000
_cell.angle_alpha   90.00
_cell.angle_beta   90.00
_cell.angle_gamma   90.00
#
_symmetry.space_group_name_H-M   'P 1'
#
loop_
_entity.id
_entity.type
_entity.pdbx_description
1 polymer ?
#
loop_
_entity_poly.entity_id
_entity_poly.type
_entity_poly.pdbx_seq_one_letter_code
_entity_poly.pdbx_strand_id
1 'polypeptide(L)'
;MKEEPDSSGHSYGPVSSEVIRALQRVDDMVGMLMDGLKELNLHRCLNLILISDHGMEQGSCKKYVYLNKYLGDIKNVKVVYGPAARLRPSDVPDKYYSFNYEGIVRNLSCQEPNQHFKPYLKHFLPKRLHFAKSDRIEPLIFYLDPQWQLALNPSERKYCGGGFHGSDNAFLNMQALFIGYGPGFKHGTEVDSFENIEVYNLMCDLLNLTPAPNNGTHGSLNHLLKNPVYTPRHPKEVRSLVQCPFTRTPRENLDCSCAPSILPIVDFQTQLNLSMAEEKIVKRGTLPYGRPRILQKNSTVCLLYQHQFVSGYSHDILMPLWTSYTVNRNDSFSAEDFSNCLYQDLRIPVSPVHKCSFYKNNAKLSYGFLSPPQLNKGSSQVYSEALLTTNIVPMYQSFQVIWHYFHDTLLQKYAEERNGINVVSGPVFDSDYDGRYDSLETLKQNSRNIRNQEILIPTHFFIVLTSCKNTSQTPSQCENLDTLAFILPHRTDNSESCAPRKREFLWVEELLRLHRARITDVEHITGLSFYQERKEPISDILKLKTHLPTFNQED
;
A
#
# COMPACT_ATOMS: atom_id res chain seq x y z
N MET A 1 31.15 14.89 -12.90
CA MET A 1 31.36 15.92 -11.88
C MET A 1 30.23 15.74 -10.87
N LYS A 2 30.26 16.37 -9.70
CA LYS A 2 29.04 16.53 -8.90
C LYS A 2 28.67 18.01 -9.04
N GLU A 3 27.43 18.26 -9.42
CA GLU A 3 26.89 19.58 -9.72
C GLU A 3 26.23 20.19 -8.46
N GLU A 4 25.92 21.50 -8.46
CA GLU A 4 25.38 22.20 -7.28
C GLU A 4 23.86 22.11 -7.17
N PRO A 5 23.26 22.15 -5.96
CA PRO A 5 23.91 22.23 -4.64
C PRO A 5 24.31 20.85 -4.06
N ASP A 6 24.18 19.75 -4.82
CA ASP A 6 24.54 18.39 -4.38
C ASP A 6 26.01 18.28 -3.94
N SER A 7 26.92 18.83 -4.75
CA SER A 7 28.35 18.82 -4.48
C SER A 7 28.71 19.47 -3.14
N SER A 8 28.20 20.68 -2.91
CA SER A 8 28.38 21.40 -1.64
C SER A 8 27.68 20.67 -0.48
N GLY A 9 26.48 20.14 -0.72
CA GLY A 9 25.74 19.34 0.27
C GLY A 9 26.52 18.12 0.74
N HIS A 10 27.14 17.37 -0.16
CA HIS A 10 28.01 16.25 0.20
C HIS A 10 29.26 16.68 0.96
N SER A 11 29.93 17.73 0.48
CA SER A 11 31.25 18.12 0.98
C SER A 11 31.18 18.77 2.36
N TYR A 12 30.13 19.55 2.62
CA TYR A 12 30.02 20.42 3.80
C TYR A 12 28.77 20.15 4.65
N GLY A 13 27.85 19.32 4.18
CA GLY A 13 26.55 19.08 4.82
C GLY A 13 25.47 20.06 4.35
N PRO A 14 24.18 19.69 4.43
CA PRO A 14 23.07 20.48 3.89
C PRO A 14 22.86 21.84 4.58
N VAL A 15 23.28 21.97 5.85
CA VAL A 15 23.19 23.22 6.62
C VAL A 15 24.59 23.81 6.79
N SER A 16 25.12 24.42 5.73
CA SER A 16 26.47 24.96 5.68
C SER A 16 26.54 26.28 4.90
N SER A 17 27.57 27.09 5.16
CA SER A 17 27.79 28.35 4.44
C SER A 17 28.08 28.11 2.96
N GLU A 18 28.68 26.97 2.63
CA GLU A 18 28.97 26.51 1.28
C GLU A 18 27.69 26.21 0.50
N VAL A 19 26.73 25.51 1.12
CA VAL A 19 25.42 25.28 0.49
C VAL A 19 24.68 26.60 0.27
N ILE A 20 24.70 27.54 1.22
CA ILE A 20 24.09 28.86 1.00
C ILE A 20 24.71 29.57 -0.21
N ARG A 21 26.05 29.56 -0.33
CA ARG A 21 26.74 30.14 -1.50
C ARG A 21 26.39 29.40 -2.80
N ALA A 22 26.28 28.08 -2.76
CA ALA A 22 25.88 27.28 -3.92
C ALA A 22 24.44 27.58 -4.36
N LEU A 23 23.52 27.74 -3.40
CA LEU A 23 22.13 28.11 -3.65
C LEU A 23 22.03 29.50 -4.30
N GLN A 24 22.74 30.51 -3.76
CA GLN A 24 22.81 31.83 -4.37
C GLN A 24 23.36 31.77 -5.80
N ARG A 25 24.44 30.99 -6.00
CA ARG A 25 25.03 30.82 -7.33
C ARG A 25 24.04 30.21 -8.33
N VAL A 26 23.31 29.14 -7.97
CA VAL A 26 22.34 28.54 -8.91
C VAL A 26 21.12 29.44 -9.13
N ASP A 27 20.71 30.21 -8.13
CA ASP A 27 19.67 31.23 -8.28
C ASP A 27 20.08 32.31 -9.29
N ASP A 28 21.31 32.83 -9.18
CA ASP A 28 21.88 33.78 -10.15
C ASP A 28 21.94 33.19 -11.58
N MET A 29 22.23 31.89 -11.72
CA MET A 29 22.21 31.22 -13.03
C MET A 29 20.80 31.07 -13.60
N VAL A 30 19.79 30.82 -12.75
CA VAL A 30 18.39 30.85 -13.16
C VAL A 30 18.00 32.28 -13.57
N GLY A 31 18.43 33.30 -12.82
CA GLY A 31 18.25 34.71 -13.17
C GLY A 31 18.85 35.04 -14.54
N MET A 32 20.09 34.61 -14.80
CA MET A 32 20.76 34.78 -16.09
C MET A 32 19.98 34.15 -17.25
N LEU A 33 19.43 32.95 -17.06
CA LEU A 33 18.55 32.32 -18.05
C LEU A 33 17.30 33.18 -18.29
N MET A 34 16.64 33.64 -17.24
CA MET A 34 15.42 34.44 -17.34
C MET A 34 15.66 35.79 -18.02
N ASP A 35 16.79 36.44 -17.75
CA ASP A 35 17.22 37.67 -18.42
C ASP A 35 17.47 37.44 -19.91
N GLY A 36 18.22 36.39 -20.28
CA GLY A 36 18.44 36.03 -21.68
C GLY A 36 17.13 35.72 -22.43
N LEU A 37 16.21 34.98 -21.79
CA LEU A 37 14.87 34.76 -22.35
C LEU A 37 14.08 36.06 -22.50
N LYS A 38 14.29 37.04 -21.62
CA LYS A 38 13.64 38.35 -21.71
C LYS A 38 14.19 39.17 -22.88
N GLU A 39 15.51 39.22 -23.04
CA GLU A 39 16.19 39.88 -24.17
C GLU A 39 15.74 39.32 -25.53
N LEU A 40 15.53 38.00 -25.61
CA LEU A 40 15.02 37.31 -26.80
C LEU A 40 13.49 37.38 -26.96
N ASN A 41 12.77 38.06 -26.06
CA ASN A 41 11.30 38.10 -26.02
C ASN A 41 10.62 36.71 -25.86
N LEU A 42 11.33 35.72 -25.32
CA LEU A 42 10.84 34.36 -25.07
C LEU A 42 10.34 34.12 -23.63
N HIS A 43 10.62 35.03 -22.69
CA HIS A 43 10.25 34.91 -21.27
C HIS A 43 8.75 34.71 -20.99
N ARG A 44 7.86 35.05 -21.95
CA ARG A 44 6.40 34.83 -21.87
C ARG A 44 5.89 33.75 -22.84
N CYS A 45 6.80 33.04 -23.51
CA CYS A 45 6.53 32.01 -24.50
C CYS A 45 6.99 30.63 -24.02
N LEU A 46 8.17 30.55 -23.40
CA LEU A 46 8.76 29.31 -22.92
C LEU A 46 8.04 28.76 -21.68
N ASN A 47 7.88 27.44 -21.61
CA ASN A 47 7.50 26.72 -20.38
C ASN A 47 8.75 26.17 -19.71
N LEU A 48 9.08 26.68 -18.53
CA LEU A 48 10.19 26.25 -17.69
C LEU A 48 9.68 25.31 -16.59
N ILE A 49 10.35 24.17 -16.45
CA ILE A 49 10.24 23.29 -15.28
C ILE A 49 11.60 23.34 -14.58
N LEU A 50 11.67 24.04 -13.45
CA LEU A 50 12.82 23.98 -12.56
C LEU A 50 12.59 22.85 -11.56
N ILE A 51 13.49 21.88 -11.51
CA ILE A 51 13.30 20.64 -10.75
C ILE A 51 14.60 20.16 -10.12
N SER A 52 14.52 19.41 -9.02
CA SER A 52 15.64 18.61 -8.51
C SER A 52 15.33 17.10 -8.58
N ASP A 53 16.38 16.30 -8.60
CA ASP A 53 16.30 14.84 -8.59
C ASP A 53 15.97 14.27 -7.19
N HIS A 54 16.57 14.85 -6.15
CA HIS A 54 16.36 14.48 -4.76
C HIS A 54 16.72 15.62 -3.79
N GLY A 55 16.51 15.39 -2.50
CA GLY A 55 17.01 16.24 -1.40
C GLY A 55 18.42 15.84 -0.91
N MET A 56 18.76 16.24 0.33
CA MET A 56 20.06 16.00 0.96
C MET A 56 19.91 15.86 2.49
N GLU A 57 20.67 14.95 3.10
CA GLU A 57 20.67 14.68 4.54
C GLU A 57 22.09 14.77 5.13
N GLN A 58 22.20 15.15 6.40
CA GLN A 58 23.48 15.19 7.12
C GLN A 58 23.92 13.79 7.55
N GLY A 59 25.10 13.36 7.08
CA GLY A 59 25.74 12.14 7.55
C GLY A 59 26.40 12.30 8.92
N SER A 60 26.57 11.19 9.62
CA SER A 60 27.35 11.14 10.86
C SER A 60 28.10 9.82 10.98
N CYS A 61 29.36 9.88 11.40
CA CYS A 61 30.16 8.69 11.71
C CYS A 61 29.59 7.88 12.90
N LYS A 62 28.74 8.50 13.73
CA LYS A 62 28.00 7.82 14.81
C LYS A 62 26.74 7.09 14.31
N LYS A 63 26.27 7.42 13.11
CA LYS A 63 25.07 6.85 12.47
C LYS A 63 25.43 6.03 11.23
N TYR A 64 26.46 5.20 11.37
CA TYR A 64 26.93 4.31 10.32
C TYR A 64 26.96 2.88 10.83
N VAL A 65 26.25 1.98 10.15
CA VAL A 65 26.25 0.54 10.43
C VAL A 65 27.35 -0.13 9.62
N TYR A 66 28.09 -1.04 10.26
CA TYR A 66 29.08 -1.88 9.60
C TYR A 66 28.72 -3.35 9.79
N LEU A 67 28.52 -4.07 8.68
CA LEU A 67 28.08 -5.47 8.73
C LEU A 67 29.14 -6.44 9.26
N ASN A 68 30.43 -6.10 9.17
CA ASN A 68 31.50 -6.94 9.72
C ASN A 68 31.41 -7.11 11.25
N LYS A 69 30.73 -6.21 11.96
CA LYS A 69 30.36 -6.39 13.37
C LYS A 69 29.52 -7.66 13.61
N TYR A 70 28.65 -8.01 12.67
CA TYR A 70 27.72 -9.15 12.79
C TYR A 70 28.15 -10.37 11.97
N LEU A 71 28.85 -10.15 10.85
CA LEU A 71 29.24 -11.20 9.91
C LEU A 71 30.73 -11.59 10.02
N GLY A 72 31.55 -10.81 10.72
CA GLY A 72 33.01 -10.88 10.64
C GLY A 72 33.56 -10.29 9.33
N ASP A 73 34.88 -10.34 9.16
CA ASP A 73 35.57 -9.83 7.97
C ASP A 73 35.49 -10.83 6.79
N ILE A 74 34.28 -11.04 6.29
CA ILE A 74 33.99 -11.94 5.17
C ILE A 74 34.32 -11.30 3.82
N LYS A 75 34.76 -12.12 2.85
CA LYS A 75 35.14 -11.69 1.50
C LYS A 75 34.22 -12.22 0.39
N ASN A 76 33.30 -13.12 0.73
CA ASN A 76 32.39 -13.77 -0.20
C ASN A 76 31.17 -12.93 -0.58
N VAL A 77 31.04 -11.70 -0.06
CA VAL A 77 29.96 -10.77 -0.37
C VAL A 77 30.49 -9.41 -0.83
N LYS A 78 29.66 -8.69 -1.57
CA LYS A 78 29.83 -7.28 -1.91
C LYS A 78 28.62 -6.51 -1.42
N VAL A 79 28.88 -5.38 -0.76
CA VAL A 79 27.84 -4.49 -0.23
C VAL A 79 27.93 -3.17 -0.97
N VAL A 80 26.84 -2.78 -1.62
CA VAL A 80 26.66 -1.39 -2.06
C VAL A 80 26.36 -0.58 -0.81
N TYR A 81 27.25 0.36 -0.45
CA TYR A 81 27.12 1.15 0.76
C TYR A 81 26.09 2.29 0.60
N GLY A 82 25.70 2.90 1.72
CA GLY A 82 24.82 4.07 1.80
C GLY A 82 23.49 3.77 2.50
N PRO A 83 22.49 4.64 2.38
CA PRO A 83 21.18 4.48 3.03
C PRO A 83 20.22 3.53 2.30
N ALA A 84 20.48 3.22 1.02
CA ALA A 84 19.80 2.17 0.26
C ALA A 84 20.76 1.02 -0.02
N ALA A 85 21.42 0.54 1.04
CA ALA A 85 22.46 -0.48 0.93
C ALA A 85 21.90 -1.81 0.42
N ARG A 86 22.72 -2.54 -0.33
CA ARG A 86 22.35 -3.81 -0.98
C ARG A 86 23.48 -4.81 -0.90
N LEU A 87 23.15 -6.11 -0.83
CA LEU A 87 24.13 -7.18 -0.69
C LEU A 87 23.97 -8.24 -1.77
N ARG A 88 25.10 -8.61 -2.38
CA ARG A 88 25.22 -9.77 -3.28
C ARG A 88 26.44 -10.62 -2.94
N PRO A 89 26.50 -11.89 -3.37
CA PRO A 89 27.75 -12.64 -3.34
C PRO A 89 28.81 -11.97 -4.25
N SER A 90 30.08 -12.20 -3.93
CA SER A 90 31.22 -11.80 -4.76
C SER A 90 31.28 -12.61 -6.06
N ASP A 91 30.95 -13.90 -5.98
CA ASP A 91 30.95 -14.86 -7.09
C ASP A 91 29.66 -14.73 -7.91
N VAL A 92 29.73 -13.92 -8.98
CA VAL A 92 28.59 -13.64 -9.88
C VAL A 92 28.98 -13.94 -11.33
N PRO A 93 28.05 -14.47 -12.14
CA PRO A 93 26.64 -14.71 -11.85
C PRO A 93 26.34 -16.04 -11.12
N ASP A 94 27.32 -16.95 -10.99
CA ASP A 94 27.13 -18.35 -10.58
C ASP A 94 26.39 -18.54 -9.25
N LYS A 95 26.71 -17.74 -8.22
CA LYS A 95 26.04 -17.82 -6.91
C LYS A 95 24.87 -16.85 -6.76
N TYR A 96 24.62 -15.98 -7.73
CA TYR A 96 23.68 -14.86 -7.56
C TYR A 96 22.28 -15.30 -7.15
N TYR A 97 21.75 -16.38 -7.73
CA TYR A 97 20.41 -16.88 -7.41
C TYR A 97 20.41 -18.00 -6.36
N SER A 98 21.49 -18.77 -6.23
CA SER A 98 21.57 -19.91 -5.30
C SER A 98 22.09 -19.54 -3.91
N PHE A 99 22.55 -18.29 -3.70
CA PHE A 99 23.09 -17.85 -2.43
C PHE A 99 22.00 -17.77 -1.35
N ASN A 100 22.33 -18.15 -0.11
CA ASN A 100 21.37 -18.19 0.99
C ASN A 100 21.15 -16.81 1.62
N TYR A 101 20.42 -15.94 0.91
CA TYR A 101 20.06 -14.61 1.39
C TYR A 101 19.17 -14.65 2.64
N GLU A 102 18.23 -15.59 2.72
CA GLU A 102 17.37 -15.78 3.90
C GLU A 102 18.18 -16.02 5.17
N GLY A 103 19.26 -16.80 5.08
CA GLY A 103 20.18 -17.03 6.19
C GLY A 103 20.81 -15.72 6.69
N ILE A 104 21.22 -14.84 5.78
CA ILE A 104 21.77 -13.52 6.16
C ILE A 104 20.68 -12.62 6.75
N VAL A 105 19.48 -12.59 6.16
CA VAL A 105 18.35 -11.82 6.71
C VAL A 105 18.09 -12.25 8.15
N ARG A 106 17.94 -13.55 8.40
CA ARG A 106 17.70 -14.07 9.76
C ARG A 106 18.84 -13.72 10.72
N ASN A 107 20.10 -13.79 10.27
CA ASN A 107 21.26 -13.45 11.09
C ASN A 107 21.35 -11.95 11.40
N LEU A 108 20.88 -11.07 10.52
CA LEU A 108 20.97 -9.62 10.70
C LEU A 108 19.70 -8.98 11.28
N SER A 109 18.59 -9.72 11.34
CA SER A 109 17.34 -9.26 11.92
C SER A 109 17.41 -9.20 13.44
N CYS A 110 16.93 -8.08 14.01
CA CYS A 110 16.68 -7.93 15.45
C CYS A 110 17.87 -8.22 16.37
N GLN A 111 19.09 -7.93 15.91
CA GLN A 111 20.32 -8.13 16.67
C GLN A 111 20.38 -7.20 17.87
N GLU A 112 19.98 -5.94 17.70
CA GLU A 112 20.07 -4.90 18.74
C GLU A 112 18.69 -4.31 19.09
N PRO A 113 18.47 -3.86 20.33
CA PRO A 113 17.34 -2.97 20.63
C PRO A 113 17.45 -1.70 19.78
N ASN A 114 16.32 -1.22 19.23
CA ASN A 114 16.28 -0.02 18.38
C ASN A 114 17.28 -0.06 17.21
N GLN A 115 17.41 -1.22 16.56
CA GLN A 115 18.26 -1.40 15.39
C GLN A 115 17.82 -0.47 14.25
N HIS A 116 18.73 0.39 13.79
CA HIS A 116 18.47 1.43 12.79
C HIS A 116 18.65 0.98 11.32
N PHE A 117 18.75 -0.33 11.11
CA PHE A 117 18.75 -0.95 9.79
C PHE A 117 17.92 -2.23 9.83
N LYS A 118 17.20 -2.52 8.75
CA LYS A 118 16.38 -3.73 8.61
C LYS A 118 16.73 -4.47 7.33
N PRO A 119 17.17 -5.74 7.40
CA PRO A 119 17.39 -6.55 6.19
C PRO A 119 16.04 -6.99 5.59
N TYR A 120 15.89 -6.84 4.28
CA TYR A 120 14.75 -7.28 3.51
C TYR A 120 15.19 -8.12 2.33
N LEU A 121 14.51 -9.24 2.10
CA LEU A 121 14.41 -9.75 0.73
C LEU A 121 13.61 -8.74 -0.08
N LYS A 122 14.05 -8.44 -1.31
CA LYS A 122 13.51 -7.33 -2.10
C LYS A 122 11.98 -7.37 -2.29
N HIS A 123 11.38 -8.56 -2.35
CA HIS A 123 9.93 -8.74 -2.50
C HIS A 123 9.12 -8.44 -1.24
N PHE A 124 9.75 -8.32 -0.06
CA PHE A 124 9.13 -7.91 1.20
C PHE A 124 9.28 -6.42 1.52
N LEU A 125 10.00 -5.65 0.68
CA LEU A 125 10.03 -4.19 0.85
C LEU A 125 8.63 -3.59 0.69
N PRO A 126 8.36 -2.43 1.33
CA PRO A 126 7.11 -1.70 1.12
C PRO A 126 6.82 -1.47 -0.36
N LYS A 127 5.62 -1.87 -0.81
CA LYS A 127 5.26 -1.85 -2.24
C LYS A 127 5.28 -0.45 -2.85
N ARG A 128 5.06 0.61 -2.06
CA ARG A 128 5.20 2.01 -2.49
C ARG A 128 6.60 2.36 -3.02
N LEU A 129 7.63 1.57 -2.71
CA LEU A 129 9.00 1.81 -3.20
C LEU A 129 9.20 1.30 -4.63
N HIS A 130 8.36 0.38 -5.12
CA HIS A 130 8.46 -0.22 -6.46
C HIS A 130 9.87 -0.73 -6.82
N PHE A 131 10.58 -1.30 -5.84
CA PHE A 131 12.03 -1.60 -5.91
C PHE A 131 12.35 -3.10 -5.78
N ALA A 132 11.75 -3.95 -6.62
CA ALA A 132 11.95 -5.40 -6.57
C ALA A 132 12.12 -6.08 -7.95
N LYS A 133 11.30 -5.73 -8.93
CA LYS A 133 11.14 -6.46 -10.21
C LYS A 133 12.44 -6.74 -11.00
N SER A 134 13.40 -5.81 -10.97
CA SER A 134 14.61 -5.90 -11.80
C SER A 134 15.63 -6.91 -11.24
N ASP A 135 16.25 -7.71 -12.12
CA ASP A 135 17.40 -8.56 -11.76
C ASP A 135 18.62 -7.76 -11.32
N ARG A 136 18.73 -6.49 -11.75
CA ARG A 136 19.81 -5.56 -11.35
C ARG A 136 19.69 -5.14 -9.88
N ILE A 137 18.53 -5.34 -9.28
CA ILE A 137 18.30 -5.09 -7.86
C ILE A 137 18.67 -6.37 -7.11
N GLU A 138 19.69 -6.29 -6.26
CA GLU A 138 20.15 -7.42 -5.47
C GLU A 138 19.03 -8.03 -4.62
N PRO A 139 19.01 -9.36 -4.41
CA PRO A 139 17.96 -10.02 -3.62
C PRO A 139 17.85 -9.55 -2.17
N LEU A 140 18.95 -9.07 -1.56
CA LEU A 140 19.00 -8.54 -0.19
C LEU A 140 19.25 -7.03 -0.17
N ILE A 141 18.33 -6.31 0.44
CA ILE A 141 18.31 -4.85 0.55
C ILE A 141 18.20 -4.48 2.04
N PHE A 142 18.76 -3.34 2.43
CA PHE A 142 18.62 -2.81 3.78
C PHE A 142 17.79 -1.53 3.75
N TYR A 143 16.74 -1.51 4.57
CA TYR A 143 16.01 -0.29 4.90
C TYR A 143 16.68 0.38 6.10
N LEU A 144 16.92 1.67 6.04
CA LEU A 144 17.58 2.43 7.10
C LEU A 144 16.70 3.54 7.64
N ASP A 145 16.82 3.78 8.94
CA ASP A 145 16.18 4.91 9.59
C ASP A 145 16.77 6.24 9.07
N PRO A 146 16.05 7.37 9.22
CA PRO A 146 16.55 8.69 8.84
C PRO A 146 17.97 8.96 9.39
N GLN A 147 18.82 9.58 8.58
CA GLN A 147 20.23 9.89 8.87
C GLN A 147 21.20 8.70 8.98
N TRP A 148 20.73 7.45 8.89
CA TRP A 148 21.59 6.27 8.97
C TRP A 148 22.10 5.79 7.61
N GLN A 149 23.31 5.26 7.59
CA GLN A 149 23.93 4.62 6.42
C GLN A 149 24.52 3.25 6.80
N LEU A 150 24.75 2.37 5.82
CA LEU A 150 25.32 1.04 6.02
C LEU A 150 26.44 0.75 5.02
N ALA A 151 27.48 0.04 5.47
CA ALA A 151 28.54 -0.53 4.65
C ALA A 151 28.97 -1.90 5.19
N LEU A 152 29.81 -2.63 4.45
CA LEU A 152 30.40 -3.87 4.98
C LEU A 152 31.35 -3.59 6.14
N ASN A 153 32.25 -2.62 5.96
CA ASN A 153 33.25 -2.21 6.96
C ASN A 153 33.61 -0.72 6.73
N PRO A 154 34.36 -0.07 7.66
CA PRO A 154 34.72 1.34 7.54
C PRO A 154 35.53 1.72 6.30
N SER A 155 36.25 0.77 5.69
CA SER A 155 37.07 1.02 4.49
C SER A 155 36.26 1.04 3.20
N GLU A 156 35.04 0.49 3.21
CA GLU A 156 34.16 0.38 2.03
C GLU A 156 33.12 1.50 1.95
N ARG A 157 33.25 2.57 2.75
CA ARG A 157 32.38 3.76 2.67
C ARG A 157 33.14 5.01 2.26
N LYS A 158 32.40 6.01 1.76
CA LYS A 158 32.89 7.40 1.66
C LYS A 158 33.02 8.04 3.05
N TYR A 159 33.52 9.28 3.10
CA TYR A 159 33.60 10.08 4.32
C TYR A 159 32.22 10.14 5.02
N CYS A 160 32.16 9.73 6.29
CA CYS A 160 30.91 9.56 7.03
C CYS A 160 30.31 10.84 7.63
N GLY A 161 31.06 11.95 7.62
CA GLY A 161 30.60 13.25 8.15
C GLY A 161 30.04 14.19 7.09
N GLY A 162 30.10 13.81 5.80
CA GLY A 162 29.54 14.60 4.71
C GLY A 162 28.02 14.44 4.59
N GLY A 163 27.41 15.19 3.69
CA GLY A 163 26.02 14.97 3.30
C GLY A 163 25.84 13.67 2.53
N PHE A 164 24.63 13.14 2.52
CA PHE A 164 24.24 11.98 1.73
C PHE A 164 22.76 12.02 1.33
N HIS A 165 22.39 11.19 0.37
CA HIS A 165 21.01 11.00 -0.09
C HIS A 165 20.81 9.55 -0.53
N GLY A 166 19.58 9.19 -0.91
CA GLY A 166 19.19 7.83 -1.33
C GLY A 166 18.44 7.04 -0.26
N SER A 167 18.04 7.69 0.84
CA SER A 167 17.14 7.13 1.85
C SER A 167 15.73 6.93 1.28
N ASP A 168 14.81 6.48 2.12
CA ASP A 168 13.39 6.41 1.80
C ASP A 168 12.88 7.71 1.14
N ASN A 169 12.22 7.57 -0.02
CA ASN A 169 11.72 8.68 -0.82
C ASN A 169 10.62 9.50 -0.13
N ALA A 170 10.04 8.99 0.96
CA ALA A 170 9.05 9.69 1.75
C ALA A 170 9.63 10.44 2.97
N PHE A 171 10.96 10.39 3.19
CA PHE A 171 11.60 11.23 4.20
C PHE A 171 11.63 12.70 3.75
N LEU A 172 11.39 13.60 4.70
CA LEU A 172 11.26 15.04 4.43
C LEU A 172 12.50 15.62 3.74
N ASN A 173 13.69 15.30 4.25
CA ASN A 173 14.95 15.79 3.69
C ASN A 173 15.30 15.17 2.33
N MET A 174 14.56 14.16 1.85
CA MET A 174 14.70 13.58 0.52
C MET A 174 13.71 14.18 -0.50
N GLN A 175 12.76 15.01 -0.07
CA GLN A 175 11.84 15.69 -0.98
C GLN A 175 12.60 16.63 -1.92
N ALA A 176 12.03 16.85 -3.11
CA ALA A 176 12.67 17.54 -4.22
C ALA A 176 11.96 18.87 -4.56
N LEU A 177 12.67 19.75 -5.27
CA LEU A 177 12.14 21.00 -5.80
C LEU A 177 11.32 20.74 -7.07
N PHE A 178 10.19 21.43 -7.22
CA PHE A 178 9.49 21.58 -8.49
C PHE A 178 8.87 22.98 -8.59
N ILE A 179 9.16 23.69 -9.68
CA ILE A 179 8.52 24.97 -10.04
C ILE A 179 8.20 24.94 -11.54
N GLY A 180 6.91 25.08 -11.86
CA GLY A 180 6.44 25.28 -13.24
C GLY A 180 6.18 26.76 -13.52
N TYR A 181 6.85 27.33 -14.52
CA TYR A 181 6.68 28.73 -14.94
C TYR A 181 6.48 28.82 -16.45
N GLY A 182 5.47 29.55 -16.91
CA GLY A 182 5.25 29.79 -18.34
C GLY A 182 3.78 29.89 -18.73
N PRO A 183 3.47 29.99 -20.04
CA PRO A 183 2.10 30.11 -20.51
C PRO A 183 1.23 28.89 -20.18
N GLY A 184 1.80 27.68 -20.14
CA GLY A 184 1.09 26.43 -19.84
C GLY A 184 0.68 26.27 -18.38
N PHE A 185 1.45 26.83 -17.44
CA PHE A 185 1.23 26.70 -16.00
C PHE A 185 0.34 27.80 -15.43
N LYS A 186 -0.45 27.47 -14.40
CA LYS A 186 -1.15 28.48 -13.58
C LYS A 186 -0.14 29.39 -12.86
N HIS A 187 -0.57 30.61 -12.50
CA HIS A 187 0.29 31.58 -11.80
C HIS A 187 -0.05 31.62 -10.31
N GLY A 188 0.97 31.76 -9.46
CA GLY A 188 0.78 31.91 -8.00
C GLY A 188 0.00 30.77 -7.36
N THR A 189 0.19 29.54 -7.87
CA THR A 189 -0.55 28.36 -7.41
C THR A 189 0.41 27.41 -6.69
N GLU A 190 0.13 27.15 -5.42
CA GLU A 190 0.75 26.08 -4.64
C GLU A 190 -0.14 24.83 -4.69
N VAL A 191 0.47 23.66 -4.75
CA VAL A 191 -0.25 22.38 -4.83
C VAL A 191 0.31 21.37 -3.84
N ASP A 192 -0.50 20.37 -3.51
CA ASP A 192 -0.05 19.21 -2.73
C ASP A 192 1.09 18.46 -3.45
N SER A 193 1.89 17.72 -2.68
CA SER A 193 2.99 16.92 -3.23
C SER A 193 2.52 15.90 -4.27
N PHE A 194 3.38 15.66 -5.25
CA PHE A 194 3.23 14.64 -6.29
C PHE A 194 4.59 14.00 -6.59
N GLU A 195 4.59 12.84 -7.23
CA GLU A 195 5.81 12.11 -7.56
C GLU A 195 6.43 12.58 -8.89
N ASN A 196 7.75 12.61 -8.98
CA ASN A 196 8.44 13.07 -10.19
C ASN A 196 8.15 12.22 -11.45
N ILE A 197 7.68 10.97 -11.30
CA ILE A 197 7.24 10.11 -12.41
C ILE A 197 6.07 10.72 -13.19
N GLU A 198 5.27 11.59 -12.56
CA GLU A 198 4.13 12.28 -13.17
C GLU A 198 4.57 13.37 -14.16
N VAL A 199 5.80 13.88 -14.03
CA VAL A 199 6.33 14.98 -14.84
C VAL A 199 6.49 14.60 -16.32
N TYR A 200 6.69 13.32 -16.63
CA TYR A 200 6.77 12.86 -18.02
C TYR A 200 5.48 13.14 -18.80
N ASN A 201 4.31 12.82 -18.23
CA ASN A 201 3.02 13.09 -18.84
C ASN A 201 2.78 14.59 -18.98
N LEU A 202 3.14 15.37 -17.94
CA LEU A 202 3.05 16.83 -17.96
C LEU A 202 3.90 17.46 -19.08
N MET A 203 5.13 16.99 -19.29
CA MET A 203 5.98 17.46 -20.39
C MET A 203 5.39 17.08 -21.76
N CYS A 204 4.83 15.88 -21.89
CA CYS A 204 4.13 15.48 -23.11
C CYS A 204 2.94 16.41 -23.39
N ASP A 205 2.14 16.73 -22.38
CA ASP A 205 1.01 17.65 -22.48
C ASP A 205 1.45 19.06 -22.90
N LEU A 206 2.52 19.61 -22.30
CA LEU A 206 3.07 20.92 -22.66
C LEU A 206 3.63 20.98 -24.09
N LEU A 207 4.05 19.84 -24.64
CA LEU A 207 4.59 19.70 -26.00
C LEU A 207 3.55 19.17 -27.01
N ASN A 208 2.30 18.95 -26.59
CA ASN A 208 1.25 18.29 -27.38
C ASN A 208 1.67 16.92 -27.96
N LEU A 209 2.40 16.13 -27.18
CA LEU A 209 2.83 14.78 -27.54
C LEU A 209 1.92 13.72 -26.91
N THR A 210 1.76 12.61 -27.61
CA THR A 210 1.17 11.40 -27.00
C THR A 210 2.24 10.72 -26.14
N PRO A 211 2.04 10.57 -24.81
CA PRO A 211 3.02 9.93 -23.96
C PRO A 211 3.16 8.43 -24.29
N ALA A 212 4.39 7.91 -24.22
CA ALA A 212 4.62 6.47 -24.20
C ALA A 212 4.07 5.84 -22.89
N PRO A 213 3.82 4.52 -22.84
CA PRO A 213 3.41 3.86 -21.61
C PRO A 213 4.43 4.09 -20.48
N ASN A 214 3.96 4.60 -19.35
CA ASN A 214 4.77 4.96 -18.19
C ASN A 214 3.99 4.70 -16.89
N ASN A 215 4.62 4.92 -15.73
CA ASN A 215 4.00 4.71 -14.42
C ASN A 215 3.23 5.93 -13.88
N GLY A 216 3.34 7.10 -14.52
CA GLY A 216 2.59 8.29 -14.17
C GLY A 216 1.11 8.16 -14.55
N THR A 217 0.24 8.75 -13.75
CA THR A 217 -1.21 8.74 -13.92
C THR A 217 -1.66 9.93 -14.78
N HIS A 218 -1.74 9.76 -16.10
CA HIS A 218 -2.04 10.86 -17.04
C HIS A 218 -3.33 11.62 -16.66
N GLY A 219 -3.21 12.92 -16.43
CA GLY A 219 -4.29 13.80 -15.98
C GLY A 219 -4.28 14.12 -14.48
N SER A 220 -3.48 13.43 -13.66
CA SER A 220 -3.28 13.72 -12.22
C SER A 220 -2.82 15.16 -11.98
N LEU A 221 -1.96 15.67 -12.85
CA LEU A 221 -1.37 17.01 -12.80
C LEU A 221 -2.12 18.08 -13.60
N ASN A 222 -3.34 17.79 -14.11
CA ASN A 222 -4.13 18.77 -14.85
C ASN A 222 -4.36 20.07 -14.07
N HIS A 223 -4.42 19.97 -12.74
CA HIS A 223 -4.63 21.11 -11.86
C HIS A 223 -3.45 22.12 -11.86
N LEU A 224 -2.28 21.76 -12.37
CA LEU A 224 -1.13 22.66 -12.60
C LEU A 224 -1.28 23.50 -13.88
N LEU A 225 -2.04 23.03 -14.86
CA LEU A 225 -2.12 23.62 -16.19
C LEU A 225 -3.26 24.64 -16.28
N LYS A 226 -3.06 25.73 -17.03
CA LYS A 226 -4.14 26.68 -17.36
C LYS A 226 -5.18 26.02 -18.26
N ASN A 227 -4.71 25.30 -19.27
CA ASN A 227 -5.54 24.64 -20.29
C ASN A 227 -5.08 23.17 -20.42
N PRO A 228 -5.66 22.25 -19.64
CA PRO A 228 -5.34 20.83 -19.74
C PRO A 228 -5.68 20.29 -21.13
N VAL A 229 -4.72 19.60 -21.77
CA VAL A 229 -4.90 19.02 -23.12
C VAL A 229 -5.48 17.61 -23.10
N TYR A 230 -5.34 16.91 -21.97
CA TYR A 230 -5.86 15.56 -21.77
C TYR A 230 -7.01 15.55 -20.75
N THR A 231 -8.14 14.97 -21.14
CA THR A 231 -9.28 14.74 -20.23
C THR A 231 -9.33 13.26 -19.84
N PRO A 232 -8.91 12.89 -18.61
CA PRO A 232 -8.87 11.50 -18.20
C PRO A 232 -10.27 10.88 -18.13
N ARG A 233 -10.33 9.56 -18.30
CA ARG A 233 -11.56 8.77 -18.17
C ARG A 233 -11.32 7.61 -17.22
N HIS A 234 -12.35 7.21 -16.48
CA HIS A 234 -12.27 6.00 -15.66
C HIS A 234 -12.06 4.76 -16.54
N PRO A 235 -11.23 3.81 -16.09
CA PRO A 235 -11.08 2.55 -16.79
C PRO A 235 -12.41 1.79 -16.77
N LYS A 236 -12.79 1.24 -17.92
CA LYS A 236 -14.02 0.45 -18.06
C LYS A 236 -13.81 -0.95 -17.51
N GLU A 237 -14.83 -1.46 -16.84
CA GLU A 237 -14.86 -2.84 -16.39
C GLU A 237 -14.83 -3.79 -17.61
N VAL A 238 -13.98 -4.81 -17.57
CA VAL A 238 -13.70 -5.67 -18.74
C VAL A 238 -14.85 -6.66 -18.99
N ARG A 239 -15.44 -7.17 -17.91
CA ARG A 239 -16.54 -8.15 -17.95
C ARG A 239 -17.68 -7.69 -17.07
N SER A 240 -18.90 -8.01 -17.50
CA SER A 240 -20.08 -7.89 -16.66
C SER A 240 -20.04 -8.89 -15.51
N LEU A 241 -20.52 -8.46 -14.34
CA LEU A 241 -20.65 -9.29 -13.16
C LEU A 241 -21.58 -10.48 -13.42
N VAL A 242 -21.24 -11.64 -12.86
CA VAL A 242 -22.13 -12.80 -12.85
C VAL A 242 -23.06 -12.75 -11.64
N GLN A 243 -24.16 -13.49 -11.71
CA GLN A 243 -25.08 -13.64 -10.61
C GLN A 243 -24.65 -14.81 -9.72
N CYS A 244 -24.82 -14.65 -8.40
CA CYS A 244 -24.67 -15.70 -7.41
C CYS A 244 -26.04 -15.97 -6.76
N PRO A 245 -26.95 -16.65 -7.49
CA PRO A 245 -28.28 -16.92 -6.96
C PRO A 245 -28.20 -17.91 -5.79
N PHE A 246 -29.20 -17.83 -4.92
CA PHE A 246 -29.36 -18.81 -3.86
C PHE A 246 -29.57 -20.21 -4.44
N THR A 247 -28.82 -21.19 -3.95
CA THR A 247 -29.00 -22.59 -4.32
C THR A 247 -29.62 -23.39 -3.18
N ARG A 248 -30.64 -24.20 -3.48
CA ARG A 248 -31.27 -25.10 -2.50
C ARG A 248 -30.42 -26.35 -2.31
N THR A 249 -29.22 -26.20 -1.76
CA THR A 249 -28.37 -27.32 -1.36
C THR A 249 -28.58 -27.62 0.12
N PRO A 250 -28.47 -28.91 0.55
CA PRO A 250 -28.43 -29.25 1.96
C PRO A 250 -27.32 -28.47 2.67
N ARG A 251 -27.56 -28.04 3.92
CA ARG A 251 -26.49 -27.45 4.72
C ARG A 251 -25.44 -28.51 4.98
N GLU A 252 -24.21 -28.23 4.58
CA GLU A 252 -23.08 -29.10 4.89
C GLU A 252 -22.60 -28.83 6.31
N ASN A 253 -22.15 -29.87 7.01
CA ASN A 253 -21.46 -29.69 8.27
C ASN A 253 -20.05 -29.13 8.00
N LEU A 254 -19.77 -27.94 8.51
CA LEU A 254 -18.47 -27.27 8.41
C LEU A 254 -17.49 -27.68 9.54
N ASP A 255 -17.96 -28.48 10.52
CA ASP A 255 -17.23 -28.92 11.72
C ASP A 255 -16.78 -27.78 12.65
N CYS A 256 -17.59 -26.72 12.71
CA CYS A 256 -17.38 -25.55 13.55
C CYS A 256 -17.89 -25.76 14.99
N SER A 257 -17.33 -25.02 15.95
CA SER A 257 -17.75 -25.04 17.35
C SER A 257 -18.04 -23.61 17.82
N CYS A 258 -19.16 -23.06 17.33
CA CYS A 258 -19.58 -21.69 17.62
C CYS A 258 -19.95 -21.50 19.10
N ALA A 259 -19.58 -20.35 19.66
CA ALA A 259 -20.01 -19.93 20.99
C ALA A 259 -21.54 -19.77 21.06
N PRO A 260 -22.19 -20.11 22.19
CA PRO A 260 -23.65 -20.08 22.32
C PRO A 260 -24.23 -18.65 22.31
N SER A 261 -23.40 -17.62 22.50
CA SER A 261 -23.81 -16.22 22.39
C SER A 261 -24.03 -15.76 20.94
N ILE A 262 -23.45 -16.47 19.97
CA ILE A 262 -23.56 -16.14 18.55
C ILE A 262 -24.90 -16.63 18.01
N LEU A 263 -25.75 -15.70 17.59
CA LEU A 263 -27.07 -16.02 17.03
C LEU A 263 -26.91 -16.62 15.63
N PRO A 264 -27.39 -17.85 15.37
CA PRO A 264 -27.24 -18.47 14.07
C PRO A 264 -28.16 -17.85 13.02
N ILE A 265 -27.75 -17.92 11.76
CA ILE A 265 -28.60 -17.59 10.62
C ILE A 265 -29.60 -18.75 10.44
N VAL A 266 -30.80 -18.57 11.02
CA VAL A 266 -31.85 -19.61 11.05
C VAL A 266 -32.45 -19.79 9.66
N ASP A 267 -32.88 -18.70 9.01
CA ASP A 267 -33.42 -18.72 7.65
C ASP A 267 -32.55 -17.86 6.72
N PHE A 268 -31.56 -18.52 6.13
CA PHE A 268 -30.66 -17.94 5.13
C PHE A 268 -31.40 -17.32 3.94
N GLN A 269 -32.47 -17.97 3.48
CA GLN A 269 -33.18 -17.50 2.30
C GLN A 269 -33.98 -16.24 2.64
N THR A 270 -34.64 -16.20 3.80
CA THR A 270 -35.38 -14.99 4.20
C THR A 270 -34.43 -13.85 4.60
N GLN A 271 -33.28 -14.14 5.22
CA GLN A 271 -32.37 -13.10 5.72
C GLN A 271 -31.47 -12.48 4.64
N LEU A 272 -31.06 -13.25 3.61
CA LEU A 272 -30.15 -12.74 2.56
C LEU A 272 -30.86 -12.45 1.23
N ASN A 273 -32.17 -12.70 1.12
CA ASN A 273 -32.97 -12.28 -0.03
C ASN A 273 -33.50 -10.86 0.20
N LEU A 274 -32.61 -9.88 0.08
CA LEU A 274 -32.93 -8.47 0.25
C LEU A 274 -33.89 -8.00 -0.86
N SER A 275 -34.91 -7.23 -0.46
CA SER A 275 -35.72 -6.47 -1.41
C SER A 275 -34.88 -5.40 -2.12
N MET A 276 -35.34 -4.94 -3.30
CA MET A 276 -34.67 -3.85 -4.02
C MET A 276 -34.53 -2.57 -3.18
N ALA A 277 -35.45 -2.32 -2.25
CA ALA A 277 -35.41 -1.19 -1.34
C ALA A 277 -34.30 -1.33 -0.29
N GLU A 278 -34.17 -2.52 0.29
CA GLU A 278 -33.11 -2.85 1.26
C GLU A 278 -31.74 -2.83 0.59
N GLU A 279 -31.60 -3.42 -0.60
CA GLU A 279 -30.34 -3.38 -1.36
C GLU A 279 -29.90 -1.93 -1.62
N LYS A 280 -30.83 -1.03 -1.94
CA LYS A 280 -30.53 0.40 -2.14
C LYS A 280 -30.05 1.07 -0.85
N ILE A 281 -30.61 0.71 0.31
CA ILE A 281 -30.17 1.21 1.62
C ILE A 281 -28.76 0.69 1.94
N VAL A 282 -28.53 -0.62 1.80
CA VAL A 282 -27.22 -1.26 1.99
C VAL A 282 -26.19 -0.61 1.09
N LYS A 283 -26.47 -0.49 -0.22
CA LYS A 283 -25.56 0.11 -1.19
C LYS A 283 -25.17 1.55 -0.79
N ARG A 284 -26.13 2.36 -0.34
CA ARG A 284 -25.85 3.74 0.10
C ARG A 284 -24.97 3.78 1.35
N GLY A 285 -25.13 2.83 2.27
CA GLY A 285 -24.36 2.76 3.52
C GLY A 285 -22.97 2.14 3.37
N THR A 286 -22.79 1.21 2.42
CA THR A 286 -21.57 0.42 2.26
C THR A 286 -20.71 0.89 1.10
N LEU A 287 -21.32 1.40 0.02
CA LEU A 287 -20.66 1.81 -1.21
C LEU A 287 -20.92 3.30 -1.54
N PRO A 288 -20.65 4.25 -0.61
CA PRO A 288 -20.98 5.67 -0.78
C PRO A 288 -20.25 6.33 -1.97
N TYR A 289 -19.19 5.71 -2.47
CA TYR A 289 -18.36 6.21 -3.56
C TYR A 289 -18.42 5.34 -4.83
N GLY A 290 -19.37 4.40 -4.86
CA GLY A 290 -19.48 3.35 -5.87
C GLY A 290 -18.64 2.12 -5.52
N ARG A 291 -19.06 0.94 -6.01
CA ARG A 291 -18.29 -0.30 -5.83
C ARG A 291 -16.95 -0.25 -6.57
N PRO A 292 -15.90 -0.90 -6.05
CA PRO A 292 -14.72 -1.22 -6.83
C PRO A 292 -15.11 -1.90 -8.15
N ARG A 293 -14.58 -1.39 -9.27
CA ARG A 293 -14.70 -2.03 -10.60
C ARG A 293 -13.55 -2.99 -10.82
N ILE A 294 -13.78 -4.05 -11.60
CA ILE A 294 -12.80 -5.11 -11.82
C ILE A 294 -12.16 -4.96 -13.20
N LEU A 295 -10.85 -4.70 -13.22
CA LEU A 295 -10.06 -4.50 -14.43
C LEU A 295 -9.32 -5.78 -14.89
N GLN A 296 -9.39 -6.84 -14.09
CA GLN A 296 -8.80 -8.14 -14.42
C GLN A 296 -9.49 -8.75 -15.64
N LYS A 297 -8.72 -9.17 -16.66
CA LYS A 297 -9.26 -9.60 -17.97
C LYS A 297 -10.06 -10.90 -17.94
N ASN A 298 -9.63 -11.87 -17.14
CA ASN A 298 -10.20 -13.22 -17.04
C ASN A 298 -10.62 -13.50 -15.60
N SER A 299 -11.60 -12.73 -15.11
CA SER A 299 -12.15 -12.90 -13.77
C SER A 299 -13.67 -13.03 -13.81
N THR A 300 -14.19 -14.04 -13.13
CA THR A 300 -15.62 -14.33 -12.95
C THR A 300 -16.01 -13.94 -11.53
N VAL A 301 -16.67 -12.79 -11.40
CA VAL A 301 -16.98 -12.20 -10.09
C VAL A 301 -18.47 -11.89 -9.97
N CYS A 302 -19.02 -12.15 -8.79
CA CYS A 302 -20.35 -11.72 -8.40
C CYS A 302 -20.32 -10.77 -7.21
N LEU A 303 -21.42 -10.03 -7.03
CA LEU A 303 -21.63 -9.21 -5.84
C LEU A 303 -22.47 -9.97 -4.84
N LEU A 304 -22.01 -10.00 -3.59
CA LEU A 304 -22.75 -10.53 -2.47
C LEU A 304 -23.12 -9.36 -1.54
N TYR A 305 -24.42 -9.11 -1.41
CA TYR A 305 -24.94 -8.10 -0.49
C TYR A 305 -25.25 -8.73 0.87
N GLN A 306 -24.78 -8.09 1.93
CA GLN A 306 -25.09 -8.35 3.34
C GLN A 306 -25.63 -7.05 3.95
N HIS A 307 -26.20 -7.09 5.16
CA HIS A 307 -26.77 -5.87 5.76
C HIS A 307 -25.74 -4.78 6.08
N GLN A 308 -24.52 -5.16 6.48
CA GLN A 308 -23.49 -4.19 6.91
C GLN A 308 -22.29 -4.08 5.96
N PHE A 309 -22.18 -4.96 4.97
CA PHE A 309 -21.10 -4.93 3.97
C PHE A 309 -21.54 -5.48 2.61
N VAL A 310 -20.76 -5.16 1.57
CA VAL A 310 -20.88 -5.74 0.23
C VAL A 310 -19.53 -6.30 -0.18
N SER A 311 -19.52 -7.46 -0.84
CA SER A 311 -18.29 -8.09 -1.31
C SER A 311 -18.32 -8.42 -2.79
N GLY A 312 -17.16 -8.35 -3.44
CA GLY A 312 -16.93 -8.88 -4.78
C GLY A 312 -16.25 -10.24 -4.69
N TYR A 313 -16.99 -11.32 -4.93
CA TYR A 313 -16.50 -12.69 -4.76
C TYR A 313 -16.02 -13.30 -6.07
N SER A 314 -14.78 -13.78 -6.11
CA SER A 314 -14.20 -14.44 -7.29
C SER A 314 -14.45 -15.94 -7.25
N HIS A 315 -15.08 -16.46 -8.29
CA HIS A 315 -15.25 -17.90 -8.48
C HIS A 315 -13.95 -18.60 -8.87
N ASP A 316 -13.00 -17.87 -9.47
CA ASP A 316 -11.77 -18.45 -10.00
C ASP A 316 -10.77 -18.82 -8.88
N ILE A 317 -10.79 -18.08 -7.77
CA ILE A 317 -9.92 -18.31 -6.60
C ILE A 317 -10.70 -18.68 -5.32
N LEU A 318 -12.03 -18.81 -5.42
CA LEU A 318 -12.93 -19.18 -4.32
C LEU A 318 -12.76 -18.29 -3.08
N MET A 319 -12.65 -16.97 -3.30
CA MET A 319 -12.31 -15.98 -2.28
C MET A 319 -12.88 -14.59 -2.64
N PRO A 320 -13.27 -13.76 -1.66
CA PRO A 320 -13.57 -12.35 -1.91
C PRO A 320 -12.33 -11.59 -2.40
N LEU A 321 -12.46 -10.86 -3.51
CA LEU A 321 -11.44 -9.92 -3.98
C LEU A 321 -11.42 -8.64 -3.13
N TRP A 322 -12.58 -8.23 -2.64
CA TRP A 322 -12.74 -7.08 -1.78
C TRP A 322 -14.04 -7.18 -0.98
N THR A 323 -14.06 -6.55 0.19
CA THR A 323 -15.27 -6.20 0.93
C THR A 323 -15.30 -4.71 1.20
N SER A 324 -16.49 -4.12 1.26
CA SER A 324 -16.67 -2.72 1.59
C SER A 324 -17.76 -2.53 2.63
N TYR A 325 -17.45 -1.76 3.66
CA TYR A 325 -18.33 -1.46 4.79
C TYR A 325 -18.00 -0.09 5.37
N THR A 326 -18.89 0.43 6.21
CA THR A 326 -18.70 1.75 6.85
C THR A 326 -18.90 1.60 8.35
N VAL A 327 -17.91 2.05 9.12
CA VAL A 327 -17.97 2.15 10.58
C VAL A 327 -18.38 3.58 10.92
N ASN A 328 -19.50 3.75 11.64
CA ASN A 328 -19.89 5.05 12.18
C ASN A 328 -19.16 5.32 13.49
N ARG A 329 -19.12 6.60 13.89
CA ARG A 329 -18.49 7.04 15.14
C ARG A 329 -18.95 6.30 16.40
N ASN A 330 -20.24 5.92 16.45
CA ASN A 330 -20.87 5.33 17.64
C ASN A 330 -21.22 3.85 17.45
N ASP A 331 -20.69 3.19 16.42
CA ASP A 331 -20.93 1.75 16.22
C ASP A 331 -20.19 0.95 17.29
N SER A 332 -20.80 -0.15 17.76
CA SER A 332 -20.25 -1.02 18.79
C SER A 332 -19.38 -2.13 18.24
N PHE A 333 -18.31 -2.44 18.97
CA PHE A 333 -17.41 -3.55 18.70
C PHE A 333 -17.51 -4.59 19.82
N SER A 334 -17.89 -5.81 19.46
CA SER A 334 -18.00 -6.93 20.39
C SER A 334 -16.62 -7.45 20.79
N ALA A 335 -16.46 -7.78 22.07
CA ALA A 335 -15.28 -8.46 22.61
C ALA A 335 -15.49 -9.98 22.75
N GLU A 336 -16.64 -10.51 22.28
CA GLU A 336 -16.95 -11.93 22.35
C GLU A 336 -16.05 -12.76 21.40
N ASP A 337 -15.73 -13.99 21.81
CA ASP A 337 -14.96 -14.92 21.00
C ASP A 337 -15.83 -15.53 19.89
N PHE A 338 -15.37 -15.40 18.64
CA PHE A 338 -15.97 -15.98 17.45
C PHE A 338 -15.04 -16.99 16.75
N SER A 339 -14.02 -17.48 17.47
CA SER A 339 -13.09 -18.49 17.00
C SER A 339 -13.80 -19.77 16.56
N ASN A 340 -13.31 -20.40 15.48
CA ASN A 340 -13.82 -21.67 14.99
C ASN A 340 -15.34 -21.69 14.73
N CYS A 341 -15.89 -20.55 14.29
CA CYS A 341 -17.29 -20.39 13.90
C CYS A 341 -17.39 -19.85 12.47
N LEU A 342 -18.10 -20.58 11.60
CA LEU A 342 -18.41 -20.18 10.23
C LEU A 342 -19.84 -20.60 9.87
N TYR A 343 -20.49 -19.81 9.03
CA TYR A 343 -21.77 -20.13 8.42
C TYR A 343 -21.64 -20.26 6.91
N GLN A 344 -22.19 -21.34 6.36
CA GLN A 344 -22.16 -21.61 4.92
C GLN A 344 -22.97 -20.55 4.15
N ASP A 345 -22.36 -19.86 3.19
CA ASP A 345 -23.09 -19.03 2.23
C ASP A 345 -23.67 -19.89 1.10
N LEU A 346 -25.00 -19.99 1.02
CA LEU A 346 -25.72 -20.83 0.05
C LEU A 346 -25.75 -20.25 -1.38
N ARG A 347 -25.15 -19.09 -1.61
CA ARG A 347 -24.97 -18.50 -2.94
C ARG A 347 -23.72 -19.00 -3.66
N ILE A 348 -22.77 -19.57 -2.91
CA ILE A 348 -21.48 -20.06 -3.42
C ILE A 348 -21.33 -21.55 -3.05
N PRO A 349 -20.89 -22.41 -3.99
CA PRO A 349 -20.57 -23.79 -3.67
C PRO A 349 -19.49 -23.90 -2.60
N VAL A 350 -19.69 -24.78 -1.62
CA VAL A 350 -18.73 -24.98 -0.53
C VAL A 350 -17.49 -25.69 -1.05
N SER A 351 -16.33 -25.11 -0.76
CA SER A 351 -15.03 -25.73 -0.94
C SER A 351 -14.50 -26.30 0.38
N PRO A 352 -13.66 -27.35 0.38
CA PRO A 352 -13.01 -27.83 1.60
C PRO A 352 -12.24 -26.72 2.36
N VAL A 353 -11.67 -25.74 1.66
CA VAL A 353 -10.96 -24.60 2.27
C VAL A 353 -11.89 -23.57 2.93
N HIS A 354 -13.20 -23.75 2.82
CA HIS A 354 -14.21 -22.95 3.52
C HIS A 354 -14.69 -23.58 4.84
N LYS A 355 -14.23 -24.80 5.18
CA LYS A 355 -14.67 -25.53 6.37
C LYS A 355 -13.77 -25.25 7.57
N CYS A 356 -14.36 -25.18 8.77
CA CYS A 356 -13.61 -25.07 10.02
C CYS A 356 -12.64 -26.24 10.21
N SER A 357 -13.02 -27.46 9.80
CA SER A 357 -12.16 -28.65 9.87
C SER A 357 -10.84 -28.50 9.11
N PHE A 358 -10.79 -27.71 8.03
CA PHE A 358 -9.55 -27.45 7.29
C PHE A 358 -8.53 -26.68 8.13
N TYR A 359 -8.97 -25.71 8.92
CA TYR A 359 -8.12 -24.84 9.75
C TYR A 359 -7.94 -25.36 11.19
N LYS A 360 -8.81 -26.25 11.66
CA LYS A 360 -8.74 -26.82 13.01
C LYS A 360 -7.38 -27.48 13.26
N ASN A 361 -6.68 -27.00 14.30
CA ASN A 361 -5.32 -27.43 14.67
C ASN A 361 -4.30 -27.34 13.51
N ASN A 362 -4.48 -26.42 12.56
CA ASN A 362 -3.54 -26.21 11.47
C ASN A 362 -2.46 -25.21 11.90
N ALA A 363 -1.29 -25.71 12.32
CA ALA A 363 -0.19 -24.86 12.79
C ALA A 363 0.42 -23.94 11.72
N LYS A 364 0.14 -24.18 10.43
CA LYS A 364 0.78 -23.45 9.32
C LYS A 364 -0.05 -22.28 8.80
N LEU A 365 -1.37 -22.37 8.89
CA LEU A 365 -2.29 -21.45 8.22
C LEU A 365 -3.64 -21.44 8.94
N SER A 366 -4.21 -20.26 9.10
CA SER A 366 -5.55 -20.01 9.64
C SER A 366 -6.38 -19.29 8.57
N TYR A 367 -7.50 -18.70 8.99
CA TYR A 367 -8.31 -17.80 8.20
C TYR A 367 -8.54 -16.48 8.94
N GLY A 368 -8.85 -15.42 8.20
CA GLY A 368 -9.29 -14.12 8.73
C GLY A 368 -10.53 -13.65 8.01
N PHE A 369 -11.20 -12.64 8.55
CA PHE A 369 -12.40 -12.03 7.97
C PHE A 369 -12.07 -10.68 7.35
N LEU A 370 -12.61 -10.38 6.17
CA LEU A 370 -12.40 -9.08 5.53
C LEU A 370 -13.30 -7.98 6.12
N SER A 371 -14.59 -8.27 6.31
CA SER A 371 -15.50 -7.47 7.16
C SER A 371 -15.47 -8.03 8.59
N PRO A 372 -15.23 -7.20 9.62
CA PRO A 372 -15.02 -7.67 11.00
C PRO A 372 -16.32 -8.17 11.66
N PRO A 373 -16.37 -9.40 12.21
CA PRO A 373 -17.52 -9.88 13.00
C PRO A 373 -17.76 -9.12 14.30
N GLN A 374 -16.74 -8.44 14.82
CA GLN A 374 -16.83 -7.58 16.00
C GLN A 374 -17.75 -6.38 15.76
N LEU A 375 -17.79 -5.83 14.55
CA LEU A 375 -18.57 -4.66 14.22
C LEU A 375 -20.05 -5.03 14.07
N ASN A 376 -20.90 -4.49 14.92
CA ASN A 376 -22.35 -4.68 14.81
C ASN A 376 -23.12 -3.38 15.04
N LYS A 377 -23.85 -2.95 14.00
CA LYS A 377 -24.69 -1.75 14.05
C LYS A 377 -25.95 -1.99 14.86
N GLY A 378 -26.00 -1.39 16.05
CA GLY A 378 -27.19 -1.39 16.92
C GLY A 378 -27.29 -2.57 17.90
N SER A 379 -26.25 -3.39 18.03
CA SER A 379 -26.14 -4.45 19.03
C SER A 379 -24.69 -4.65 19.45
N SER A 380 -24.44 -5.04 20.69
CA SER A 380 -23.11 -5.38 21.20
C SER A 380 -22.69 -6.84 20.92
N GLN A 381 -23.55 -7.62 20.28
CA GLN A 381 -23.30 -9.01 19.92
C GLN A 381 -22.47 -9.11 18.63
N VAL A 382 -21.85 -10.28 18.40
CA VAL A 382 -21.16 -10.59 17.14
C VAL A 382 -22.12 -10.51 15.95
N TYR A 383 -21.68 -9.91 14.84
CA TYR A 383 -22.47 -9.82 13.62
C TYR A 383 -22.36 -11.12 12.80
N SER A 384 -23.40 -11.95 12.86
CA SER A 384 -23.40 -13.31 12.30
C SER A 384 -23.17 -13.39 10.78
N GLU A 385 -23.60 -12.40 9.99
CA GLU A 385 -23.37 -12.41 8.54
C GLU A 385 -21.90 -12.17 8.16
N ALA A 386 -21.09 -11.59 9.05
CA ALA A 386 -19.64 -11.52 8.84
C ALA A 386 -18.97 -12.90 9.02
N LEU A 387 -19.63 -13.87 9.66
CA LEU A 387 -19.13 -15.24 9.80
C LEU A 387 -19.39 -16.12 8.57
N LEU A 388 -19.90 -15.54 7.47
CA LEU A 388 -20.13 -16.27 6.23
C LEU A 388 -18.82 -16.77 5.61
N THR A 389 -18.85 -17.98 5.03
CA THR A 389 -17.72 -18.58 4.32
C THR A 389 -17.21 -17.75 3.14
N THR A 390 -18.01 -16.81 2.64
CA THR A 390 -17.66 -15.88 1.55
C THR A 390 -16.93 -14.63 2.01
N ASN A 391 -16.79 -14.42 3.32
CA ASN A 391 -16.07 -13.30 3.92
C ASN A 391 -14.68 -13.69 4.47
N ILE A 392 -14.27 -14.96 4.32
CA ILE A 392 -12.97 -15.44 4.83
C ILE A 392 -11.88 -15.42 3.77
N VAL A 393 -10.66 -15.27 4.26
CA VAL A 393 -9.41 -15.31 3.47
C VAL A 393 -8.35 -16.13 4.21
N PRO A 394 -7.48 -16.89 3.53
CA PRO A 394 -6.39 -17.61 4.17
C PRO A 394 -5.39 -16.64 4.82
N MET A 395 -5.09 -16.84 6.10
CA MET A 395 -4.30 -15.90 6.89
C MET A 395 -3.34 -16.62 7.85
N TYR A 396 -2.06 -16.27 7.83
CA TYR A 396 -1.06 -16.77 8.77
C TYR A 396 -1.39 -16.28 10.18
N GLN A 397 -1.18 -17.14 11.18
CA GLN A 397 -1.43 -16.82 12.58
C GLN A 397 -0.62 -15.60 13.04
N SER A 398 0.62 -15.46 12.57
CA SER A 398 1.43 -14.28 12.91
C SER A 398 0.83 -12.97 12.38
N PHE A 399 0.19 -13.01 11.20
CA PHE A 399 -0.48 -11.86 10.60
C PHE A 399 -1.82 -11.55 11.26
N GLN A 400 -2.51 -12.56 11.82
CA GLN A 400 -3.74 -12.33 12.59
C GLN A 400 -3.51 -11.35 13.75
N VAL A 401 -2.31 -11.27 14.33
CA VAL A 401 -1.98 -10.26 15.37
C VAL A 401 -2.13 -8.83 14.81
N ILE A 402 -1.58 -8.58 13.62
CA ILE A 402 -1.70 -7.28 12.93
C ILE A 402 -3.16 -7.01 12.59
N TRP A 403 -3.85 -8.02 12.05
CA TRP A 403 -5.23 -7.91 11.60
C TRP A 403 -6.21 -7.65 12.74
N HIS A 404 -6.06 -8.36 13.86
CA HIS A 404 -6.88 -8.18 15.06
C HIS A 404 -6.62 -6.82 15.67
N TYR A 405 -5.36 -6.43 15.90
CA TYR A 405 -5.05 -5.10 16.42
C TYR A 405 -5.64 -3.96 15.58
N PHE A 406 -5.59 -4.09 14.25
CA PHE A 406 -6.20 -3.13 13.35
C PHE A 406 -7.72 -3.03 13.54
N HIS A 407 -8.45 -4.14 13.53
CA HIS A 407 -9.91 -4.13 13.62
C HIS A 407 -10.42 -3.84 15.04
N ASP A 408 -9.73 -4.37 16.05
CA ASP A 408 -10.14 -4.27 17.45
C ASP A 408 -9.77 -2.93 18.07
N THR A 409 -8.70 -2.27 17.61
CA THR A 409 -8.21 -1.02 18.22
C THR A 409 -8.17 0.14 17.22
N LEU A 410 -7.42 0.01 16.13
CA LEU A 410 -7.16 1.15 15.24
C LEU A 410 -8.41 1.61 14.49
N LEU A 411 -9.23 0.67 14.03
CA LEU A 411 -10.43 0.98 13.27
C LEU A 411 -11.45 1.75 14.10
N GLN A 412 -11.58 1.42 15.40
CA GLN A 412 -12.41 2.17 16.34
C GLN A 412 -11.88 3.60 16.52
N LYS A 413 -10.57 3.73 16.81
CA LYS A 413 -9.90 5.03 16.95
C LYS A 413 -10.08 5.90 15.70
N TYR A 414 -9.87 5.34 14.51
CA TYR A 414 -10.07 6.07 13.26
C TYR A 414 -11.53 6.48 13.03
N ALA A 415 -12.50 5.62 13.37
CA ALA A 415 -13.91 5.98 13.26
C ALA A 415 -14.30 7.12 14.23
N GLU A 416 -13.74 7.13 15.43
CA GLU A 416 -13.94 8.20 16.42
C GLU A 416 -13.35 9.54 15.95
N GLU A 417 -12.08 9.52 15.54
CA GLU A 417 -11.33 10.72 15.13
C GLU A 417 -11.88 11.36 13.84
N ARG A 418 -12.44 10.54 12.94
CA ARG A 418 -12.86 10.97 11.59
C ARG A 418 -14.37 11.07 11.41
N ASN A 419 -15.14 10.94 12.49
CA ASN A 419 -16.61 10.93 12.48
C ASN A 419 -17.21 9.88 11.52
N GLY A 420 -16.65 8.67 11.63
CA GLY A 420 -16.94 7.53 10.78
C GLY A 420 -15.92 7.34 9.65
N ILE A 421 -15.76 6.09 9.23
CA ILE A 421 -14.80 5.70 8.20
C ILE A 421 -15.36 4.59 7.32
N ASN A 422 -15.25 4.75 6.00
CA ASN A 422 -15.50 3.68 5.04
C ASN A 422 -14.22 2.87 4.84
N VAL A 423 -14.37 1.56 4.74
CA VAL A 423 -13.26 0.62 4.58
C VAL A 423 -13.51 -0.22 3.34
N VAL A 424 -12.45 -0.43 2.55
CA VAL A 424 -12.37 -1.50 1.56
C VAL A 424 -11.15 -2.34 1.86
N SER A 425 -11.33 -3.64 2.08
CA SER A 425 -10.24 -4.58 2.40
C SER A 425 -10.27 -5.78 1.47
N GLY A 426 -9.11 -6.37 1.19
CA GLY A 426 -9.02 -7.58 0.35
C GLY A 426 -7.62 -8.18 0.26
N PRO A 427 -7.52 -9.42 -0.29
CA PRO A 427 -6.25 -10.08 -0.54
C PRO A 427 -5.52 -9.49 -1.74
N VAL A 428 -4.20 -9.69 -1.78
CA VAL A 428 -3.33 -9.28 -2.89
C VAL A 428 -2.45 -10.46 -3.33
N PHE A 429 -2.32 -10.65 -4.64
CA PHE A 429 -1.47 -11.67 -5.24
C PHE A 429 -0.51 -11.00 -6.24
N ASP A 430 0.75 -10.90 -5.84
CA ASP A 430 1.88 -10.31 -6.58
C ASP A 430 3.12 -11.18 -6.31
N SER A 431 3.06 -12.41 -6.81
CA SER A 431 4.05 -13.45 -6.56
C SER A 431 5.33 -13.23 -7.37
N ASP A 432 5.22 -12.52 -8.48
CA ASP A 432 6.35 -12.10 -9.32
C ASP A 432 6.93 -10.73 -8.92
N TYR A 433 6.42 -10.14 -7.83
CA TYR A 433 6.90 -8.91 -7.17
C TYR A 433 7.08 -7.73 -8.13
N ASP A 434 6.18 -7.64 -9.10
CA ASP A 434 6.17 -6.70 -10.19
C ASP A 434 5.27 -5.48 -9.93
N GLY A 435 4.50 -5.53 -8.83
CA GLY A 435 3.62 -4.45 -8.37
C GLY A 435 2.26 -4.43 -9.05
N ARG A 436 1.89 -5.48 -9.78
CA ARG A 436 0.60 -5.64 -10.47
C ARG A 436 -0.10 -6.92 -10.00
N TYR A 437 -1.38 -7.03 -10.33
CA TYR A 437 -2.11 -8.27 -10.06
C TYR A 437 -1.57 -9.42 -10.92
N ASP A 438 -1.34 -10.56 -10.28
CA ASP A 438 -0.90 -11.79 -10.93
C ASP A 438 -1.90 -12.27 -12.00
N SER A 439 -1.39 -12.83 -13.10
CA SER A 439 -2.21 -13.53 -14.09
C SER A 439 -2.78 -14.84 -13.52
N LEU A 440 -3.89 -15.35 -14.07
CA LEU A 440 -4.45 -16.63 -13.63
C LEU A 440 -3.45 -17.80 -13.77
N GLU A 441 -2.53 -17.74 -14.73
CA GLU A 441 -1.45 -18.72 -14.87
C GLU A 441 -0.45 -18.62 -13.71
N THR A 442 -0.01 -17.40 -13.38
CA THR A 442 0.87 -17.12 -12.24
C THR A 442 0.22 -17.57 -10.93
N LEU A 443 -1.08 -17.31 -10.74
CA LEU A 443 -1.83 -17.75 -9.56
C LEU A 443 -1.83 -19.28 -9.41
N LYS A 444 -2.07 -20.01 -10.50
CA LYS A 444 -2.04 -21.48 -10.50
C LYS A 444 -0.66 -22.04 -10.20
N GLN A 445 0.40 -21.40 -10.69
CA GLN A 445 1.78 -21.83 -10.41
C GLN A 445 2.18 -21.61 -8.94
N ASN A 446 1.56 -20.63 -8.28
CA ASN A 446 1.85 -20.25 -6.89
C ASN A 446 0.83 -20.82 -5.88
N SER A 447 -0.11 -21.66 -6.33
CA SER A 447 -0.98 -22.38 -5.42
C SER A 447 -0.17 -23.38 -4.58
N ARG A 448 -0.62 -23.63 -3.36
CA ARG A 448 0.04 -24.56 -2.44
C ARG A 448 -0.88 -25.72 -2.11
N ASN A 449 -0.30 -26.89 -1.92
CA ASN A 449 -1.04 -28.03 -1.38
C ASN A 449 -0.88 -28.07 0.14
N ILE A 450 -1.99 -27.88 0.87
CA ILE A 450 -2.05 -27.99 2.33
C ILE A 450 -3.21 -28.92 2.67
N ARG A 451 -2.94 -29.97 3.46
CA ARG A 451 -3.95 -31.00 3.83
C ARG A 451 -4.67 -31.59 2.61
N ASN A 452 -3.93 -31.87 1.53
CA ASN A 452 -4.44 -32.41 0.26
C ASN A 452 -5.47 -31.50 -0.44
N GLN A 453 -5.48 -30.20 -0.13
CA GLN A 453 -6.29 -29.20 -0.81
C GLN A 453 -5.38 -28.16 -1.44
N GLU A 454 -5.73 -27.75 -2.66
CA GLU A 454 -5.09 -26.62 -3.33
C GLU A 454 -5.63 -25.33 -2.72
N ILE A 455 -4.71 -24.47 -2.27
CA ILE A 455 -5.05 -23.19 -1.66
C ILE A 455 -4.09 -22.11 -2.14
N LEU A 456 -4.66 -20.96 -2.48
CA LEU A 456 -3.91 -19.78 -2.85
C LEU A 456 -3.80 -18.88 -1.62
N ILE A 457 -2.56 -18.61 -1.17
CA ILE A 457 -2.31 -17.78 0.01
C ILE A 457 -1.95 -16.37 -0.48
N PRO A 458 -2.63 -15.31 -0.01
CA PRO A 458 -2.29 -13.93 -0.39
C PRO A 458 -0.84 -13.59 -0.08
N THR A 459 -0.20 -12.83 -0.96
CA THR A 459 1.15 -12.26 -0.73
C THR A 459 1.08 -11.07 0.23
N HIS A 460 0.01 -10.28 0.13
CA HIS A 460 -0.26 -9.10 0.95
C HIS A 460 -1.77 -9.00 1.22
N PHE A 461 -2.15 -8.10 2.12
CA PHE A 461 -3.53 -7.64 2.29
C PHE A 461 -3.57 -6.14 2.09
N PHE A 462 -4.56 -5.65 1.32
CA PHE A 462 -4.78 -4.22 1.17
C PHE A 462 -5.92 -3.75 2.07
N ILE A 463 -5.81 -2.51 2.53
CA ILE A 463 -6.89 -1.78 3.21
C ILE A 463 -6.90 -0.36 2.64
N VAL A 464 -8.08 0.11 2.23
CA VAL A 464 -8.34 1.50 1.83
C VAL A 464 -9.35 2.09 2.78
N LEU A 465 -8.92 3.12 3.51
CA LEU A 465 -9.73 3.91 4.43
C LEU A 465 -10.16 5.21 3.75
N THR A 466 -11.41 5.60 3.94
CA THR A 466 -11.95 6.84 3.36
C THR A 466 -12.93 7.51 4.31
N SER A 467 -12.63 8.75 4.67
CA SER A 467 -13.48 9.64 5.44
C SER A 467 -13.61 10.99 4.73
N CYS A 468 -14.24 11.98 5.38
CA CYS A 468 -14.30 13.33 4.84
C CYS A 468 -13.13 14.17 5.37
N LYS A 469 -12.62 15.11 4.56
CA LYS A 469 -11.67 16.13 5.07
C LYS A 469 -12.33 17.00 6.16
N ASN A 470 -13.61 17.32 6.00
CA ASN A 470 -14.40 18.00 7.02
C ASN A 470 -15.02 16.98 7.98
N THR A 471 -14.48 16.87 9.20
CA THR A 471 -14.92 15.90 10.22
C THR A 471 -16.31 16.16 10.78
N SER A 472 -16.96 17.29 10.43
CA SER A 472 -18.40 17.47 10.71
C SER A 472 -19.31 16.60 9.82
N GLN A 473 -18.79 16.13 8.67
CA GLN A 473 -19.50 15.26 7.74
C GLN A 473 -19.20 13.79 8.02
N THR A 474 -20.13 12.91 7.69
CA THR A 474 -19.93 11.45 7.73
C THR A 474 -19.52 10.92 6.35
N PRO A 475 -18.88 9.73 6.25
CA PRO A 475 -18.44 9.14 4.97
C PRO A 475 -19.50 9.13 3.84
N SER A 476 -20.78 9.05 4.20
CA SER A 476 -21.88 9.03 3.22
C SER A 476 -22.18 10.39 2.55
N GLN A 477 -21.61 11.48 3.05
CA GLN A 477 -21.95 12.86 2.70
C GLN A 477 -20.73 13.72 2.34
N CYS A 478 -19.55 13.12 2.18
CA CYS A 478 -18.32 13.88 1.95
C CYS A 478 -18.39 14.73 0.68
N GLU A 479 -18.05 16.01 0.81
CA GLU A 479 -17.71 16.87 -0.32
C GLU A 479 -16.30 16.59 -0.83
N ASN A 480 -15.33 16.55 0.09
CA ASN A 480 -13.93 16.23 -0.19
C ASN A 480 -13.51 15.00 0.62
N LEU A 481 -12.92 14.02 -0.06
CA LEU A 481 -12.46 12.79 0.56
C LEU A 481 -11.09 12.99 1.22
N ASP A 482 -10.90 12.33 2.36
CA ASP A 482 -9.61 12.07 2.98
C ASP A 482 -9.35 10.56 2.98
N THR A 483 -8.16 10.15 2.54
CA THR A 483 -7.87 8.76 2.19
C THR A 483 -6.55 8.29 2.78
N LEU A 484 -6.54 7.04 3.24
CA LEU A 484 -5.34 6.36 3.72
C LEU A 484 -5.38 4.92 3.24
N ALA A 485 -4.33 4.44 2.58
CA ALA A 485 -4.27 3.09 2.06
C ALA A 485 -3.00 2.36 2.52
N PHE A 486 -3.09 1.03 2.63
CA PHE A 486 -2.04 0.15 3.08
C PHE A 486 -1.93 -1.08 2.17
N ILE A 487 -0.72 -1.60 1.99
CA ILE A 487 -0.45 -2.92 1.38
C ILE A 487 0.45 -3.69 2.35
N LEU A 488 -0.17 -4.46 3.24
CA LEU A 488 0.50 -5.12 4.36
C LEU A 488 1.08 -6.47 3.95
N PRO A 489 2.37 -6.75 4.21
CA PRO A 489 2.99 -8.01 3.81
C PRO A 489 2.45 -9.18 4.61
N HIS A 490 1.97 -10.20 3.93
CA HIS A 490 1.38 -11.39 4.56
C HIS A 490 2.45 -12.44 4.82
N ARG A 491 3.13 -12.30 5.96
CA ARG A 491 4.30 -13.12 6.33
C ARG A 491 3.95 -14.18 7.36
N THR A 492 4.78 -15.22 7.43
CA THR A 492 4.64 -16.34 8.40
C THR A 492 5.14 -15.99 9.80
N ASP A 493 5.87 -14.90 9.96
CA ASP A 493 6.38 -14.37 11.22
C ASP A 493 6.38 -12.84 11.23
N ASN A 494 6.55 -12.25 12.42
CA ASN A 494 6.65 -10.80 12.63
C ASN A 494 8.11 -10.37 12.89
N SER A 495 9.08 -11.03 12.24
CA SER A 495 10.52 -10.70 12.42
C SER A 495 10.87 -9.29 11.92
N GLU A 496 10.11 -8.76 10.96
CA GLU A 496 10.24 -7.38 10.47
C GLU A 496 10.12 -6.30 11.55
N SER A 497 9.22 -6.57 12.50
CA SER A 497 8.84 -5.65 13.56
C SER A 497 9.68 -5.86 14.83
N CYS A 498 10.51 -6.91 14.87
CA CYS A 498 11.17 -7.37 16.09
C CYS A 498 10.19 -7.50 17.28
N ALA A 499 8.98 -8.00 16.97
CA ALA A 499 7.80 -7.96 17.85
C ALA A 499 8.02 -8.45 19.29
N PRO A 500 8.79 -9.54 19.56
CA PRO A 500 8.98 -10.03 20.93
C PRO A 500 9.62 -9.02 21.90
N ARG A 501 10.22 -7.94 21.39
CA ARG A 501 10.87 -6.88 22.20
C ARG A 501 10.03 -5.61 22.34
N LYS A 502 8.84 -5.53 21.73
CA LYS A 502 8.00 -4.32 21.68
C LYS A 502 6.57 -4.61 22.12
N ARG A 503 5.88 -3.60 22.63
CA ARG A 503 4.42 -3.66 22.87
C ARG A 503 3.66 -3.66 21.54
N GLU A 504 2.56 -4.39 21.47
CA GLU A 504 1.78 -4.61 20.24
C GLU A 504 1.40 -3.31 19.52
N PHE A 505 0.83 -2.36 20.26
CA PHE A 505 0.40 -1.08 19.69
C PHE A 505 1.52 -0.30 18.99
N LEU A 506 2.74 -0.35 19.52
CA LEU A 506 3.87 0.41 18.95
C LEU A 506 4.26 -0.18 17.60
N TRP A 507 4.53 -1.48 17.54
CA TRP A 507 5.12 -2.07 16.35
C TRP A 507 4.11 -2.29 15.22
N VAL A 508 2.83 -2.52 15.54
CA VAL A 508 1.79 -2.66 14.51
C VAL A 508 1.55 -1.32 13.83
N GLU A 509 1.43 -0.22 14.58
CA GLU A 509 1.29 1.11 13.98
C GLU A 509 2.52 1.52 13.16
N GLU A 510 3.74 1.25 13.65
CA GLU A 510 4.98 1.46 12.88
C GLU A 510 4.96 0.68 11.56
N LEU A 511 4.53 -0.59 11.58
CA LEU A 511 4.43 -1.44 10.40
C LEU A 511 3.43 -0.89 9.38
N LEU A 512 2.24 -0.46 9.84
CA LEU A 512 1.22 0.14 8.98
C LEU A 512 1.73 1.44 8.35
N ARG A 513 2.39 2.32 9.11
CA ARG A 513 2.98 3.56 8.58
C ARG A 513 4.07 3.29 7.54
N LEU A 514 4.89 2.25 7.75
CA LEU A 514 5.93 1.84 6.82
C LEU A 514 5.34 1.33 5.48
N HIS A 515 4.27 0.54 5.57
CA HIS A 515 3.57 -0.11 4.45
C HIS A 515 2.32 0.62 3.95
N ARG A 516 2.21 1.92 4.26
CA ARG A 516 1.25 2.80 3.59
C ARG A 516 1.53 2.83 2.09
N ALA A 517 0.49 3.06 1.31
CA ALA A 517 0.57 3.08 -0.15
C ALA A 517 -0.38 4.12 -0.73
N ARG A 518 -0.21 4.44 -2.01
CA ARG A 518 -1.19 5.20 -2.76
C ARG A 518 -2.38 4.31 -3.07
N ILE A 519 -3.57 4.89 -3.27
CA ILE A 519 -4.70 4.11 -3.79
C ILE A 519 -4.37 3.59 -5.19
N THR A 520 -3.63 4.33 -6.00
CA THR A 520 -3.13 3.87 -7.31
C THR A 520 -2.27 2.60 -7.20
N ASP A 521 -1.45 2.46 -6.15
CA ASP A 521 -0.67 1.23 -5.92
C ASP A 521 -1.61 0.05 -5.64
N VAL A 522 -2.65 0.27 -4.84
CA VAL A 522 -3.70 -0.73 -4.59
C VAL A 522 -4.43 -1.09 -5.90
N GLU A 523 -4.81 -0.11 -6.72
CA GLU A 523 -5.48 -0.37 -8.02
C GLU A 523 -4.61 -1.20 -8.95
N HIS A 524 -3.31 -0.92 -9.04
CA HIS A 524 -2.38 -1.69 -9.87
C HIS A 524 -2.21 -3.13 -9.38
N ILE A 525 -1.98 -3.33 -8.08
CA ILE A 525 -1.66 -4.64 -7.51
C ILE A 525 -2.89 -5.54 -7.35
N THR A 526 -4.10 -4.97 -7.36
CA THR A 526 -5.37 -5.73 -7.23
C THR A 526 -6.14 -5.83 -8.54
N GLY A 527 -5.87 -4.96 -9.51
CA GLY A 527 -6.71 -4.82 -10.70
C GLY A 527 -8.10 -4.28 -10.38
N LEU A 528 -8.26 -3.54 -9.29
CA LEU A 528 -9.50 -2.85 -8.92
C LEU A 528 -9.46 -1.37 -9.35
N SER A 529 -10.63 -0.73 -9.38
CA SER A 529 -10.73 0.72 -9.55
C SER A 529 -11.80 1.33 -8.64
N PHE A 530 -11.38 2.25 -7.79
CA PHE A 530 -12.20 2.88 -6.74
C PHE A 530 -12.81 4.21 -7.19
N TYR A 531 -13.82 4.67 -6.44
CA TYR A 531 -14.40 6.03 -6.51
C TYR A 531 -15.02 6.44 -7.86
N GLN A 532 -15.42 5.50 -8.71
CA GLN A 532 -15.94 5.81 -10.05
C GLN A 532 -17.35 6.46 -10.06
N GLU A 533 -18.06 6.46 -8.93
CA GLU A 533 -19.40 7.08 -8.80
C GLU A 533 -19.34 8.43 -8.05
N ARG A 534 -18.13 8.94 -7.79
CA ARG A 534 -17.92 10.30 -7.28
C ARG A 534 -18.27 11.35 -8.33
N LYS A 535 -18.64 12.55 -7.87
CA LYS A 535 -19.13 13.64 -8.73
C LYS A 535 -18.00 14.54 -9.22
N GLU A 536 -16.87 14.51 -8.52
CA GLU A 536 -15.69 15.30 -8.81
C GLU A 536 -15.13 14.95 -10.21
N PRO A 537 -14.50 15.92 -10.88
CA PRO A 537 -13.75 15.66 -12.10
C PRO A 537 -12.76 14.51 -11.92
N ILE A 538 -12.58 13.71 -12.97
CA ILE A 538 -11.72 12.52 -12.91
C ILE A 538 -10.28 12.90 -12.57
N SER A 539 -9.77 14.03 -13.05
CA SER A 539 -8.44 14.54 -12.66
C SER A 539 -8.27 14.73 -11.16
N ASP A 540 -9.32 15.16 -10.46
CA ASP A 540 -9.30 15.40 -9.01
C ASP A 540 -9.34 14.07 -8.26
N ILE A 541 -10.07 13.08 -8.78
CA ILE A 541 -10.03 11.70 -8.30
C ILE A 541 -8.65 11.08 -8.53
N LEU A 542 -7.98 11.34 -9.66
CA LEU A 542 -6.63 10.86 -9.91
C LEU A 542 -5.63 11.50 -8.94
N LYS A 543 -5.72 12.82 -8.70
CA LYS A 543 -4.91 13.52 -7.69
C LYS A 543 -5.06 12.88 -6.31
N LEU A 544 -6.30 12.60 -5.89
CA LEU A 544 -6.59 11.90 -4.64
C LEU A 544 -5.91 10.51 -4.60
N LYS A 545 -6.03 9.73 -5.68
CA LYS A 545 -5.51 8.36 -5.72
C LYS A 545 -3.99 8.27 -5.73
N THR A 546 -3.31 9.27 -6.31
CA THR A 546 -1.84 9.35 -6.36
C THR A 546 -1.22 9.93 -5.09
N HIS A 547 -2.02 10.50 -4.19
CA HIS A 547 -1.51 11.06 -2.94
C HIS A 547 -0.96 9.95 -2.02
N LEU A 548 0.23 10.18 -1.48
CA LEU A 548 0.84 9.35 -0.43
C LEU A 548 0.91 10.18 0.85
N PRO A 549 0.22 9.79 1.94
CA PRO A 549 0.27 10.52 3.19
C PRO A 549 1.69 10.65 3.74
N THR A 550 2.03 11.82 4.26
CA THR A 550 3.27 12.07 5.01
C THR A 550 2.96 12.12 6.50
N PHE A 551 3.67 11.33 7.29
CA PHE A 551 3.64 11.41 8.75
C PHE A 551 4.85 12.21 9.20
N ASN A 552 4.67 13.26 10.00
CA ASN A 552 5.80 14.00 10.55
C ASN A 552 6.60 13.09 11.48
N GLN A 553 7.92 13.27 11.50
CA GLN A 553 8.80 12.56 12.44
C GLN A 553 8.72 13.13 13.87
N GLU A 554 7.96 14.21 14.06
CA GLU A 554 7.77 14.91 15.34
C GLU A 554 6.39 14.64 15.99
N ASP A 555 5.54 13.80 15.38
CA ASP A 555 4.21 13.42 15.91
C ASP A 555 4.20 12.06 16.65
#